data_AF-A0A6A3V8E7-F1
#
_entry.id   AF-A0A6A3V8E7-F1
#
_cell.length_a   1.000
_cell.length_b   1.000
_cell.length_c   1.000
_cell.angle_alpha   90.00
_cell.angle_beta   90.00
_cell.angle_gamma   90.00
#
_symmetry.space_group_name_H-M   'P 1'
#
loop_
_entity.id
_entity.type
_entity.pdbx_description
1 polymer ?
#
loop_
_entity_poly.entity_id
_entity_poly.type
_entity_poly.pdbx_seq_one_letter_code
_entity_poly.pdbx_strand_id
1 'polypeptide(L)'
;MSCLGGRARSWAYGRRLTDPTCFSTYEVFKEELRQAFEPPQNEFRSRAEFLDLQQGKHDVHAYAQRARYLVSNIVTNPIDEATKVVTFMKGLKDGPVKTYLFREYPSTLESAITLAMQEEFSLRQAKLHVNVPRPMPRPTVKPTGGPEPMDLSSATAA
;
A
#
# COMPACT_ATOMS: atom_id res chain seq x y z
N MET A 1 -8.42 -12.95 -35.16
CA MET A 1 -6.98 -13.18 -34.93
C MET A 1 -6.81 -13.63 -33.48
N SER A 2 -5.96 -14.63 -33.20
CA SER A 2 -5.70 -15.09 -31.81
C SER A 2 -4.85 -14.07 -31.06
N CYS A 3 -5.13 -13.86 -29.77
CA CYS A 3 -4.33 -13.00 -28.88
C CYS A 3 -3.05 -13.68 -28.35
N LEU A 4 -2.79 -14.94 -28.70
CA LEU A 4 -1.61 -15.67 -28.25
C LEU A 4 -0.37 -15.25 -29.03
N GLY A 5 0.68 -14.86 -28.31
CA GLY A 5 1.99 -14.53 -28.84
C GLY A 5 3.07 -15.53 -28.43
N GLY A 6 4.18 -15.53 -29.18
CA GLY A 6 5.42 -16.24 -28.82
C GLY A 6 5.23 -17.72 -28.44
N ARG A 7 5.76 -18.10 -27.27
CA ARG A 7 5.71 -19.49 -26.77
C ARG A 7 4.30 -20.01 -26.55
N ALA A 8 3.38 -19.16 -26.08
CA ALA A 8 1.98 -19.55 -25.85
C ALA A 8 1.28 -19.91 -27.16
N ARG A 9 1.57 -19.21 -28.26
CA ARG A 9 1.04 -19.54 -29.59
C ARG A 9 1.54 -20.91 -30.08
N SER A 10 2.85 -21.15 -29.96
CA SER A 10 3.47 -22.41 -30.41
C SER A 10 2.96 -23.60 -29.60
N TRP A 11 2.84 -23.43 -28.28
CA TRP A 11 2.26 -24.41 -27.37
C TRP A 11 0.81 -24.75 -27.73
N ALA A 12 -0.05 -23.75 -27.89
CA ALA A 12 -1.47 -23.96 -28.20
C ALA A 12 -1.67 -24.62 -29.57
N TYR A 13 -0.84 -24.27 -30.55
CA TYR A 13 -0.86 -24.90 -31.86
C TYR A 13 -0.43 -26.36 -31.79
N GLY A 14 0.67 -26.68 -31.09
CA GLY A 14 1.14 -28.05 -30.90
C GLY A 14 0.11 -28.94 -30.20
N ARG A 15 -0.55 -28.44 -29.16
CA ARG A 15 -1.67 -29.11 -28.47
C ARG A 15 -2.80 -29.48 -29.45
N ARG A 16 -3.21 -28.53 -30.30
CA ARG A 16 -4.29 -28.73 -31.29
C ARG A 16 -3.93 -29.69 -32.42
N LEU A 17 -2.65 -29.80 -32.78
CA LEU A 17 -2.19 -30.77 -33.78
C LEU A 17 -2.36 -32.21 -33.26
N THR A 18 -2.10 -32.44 -31.98
CA THR A 18 -2.23 -33.77 -31.36
C THR A 18 -3.68 -34.12 -31.06
N ASP A 19 -4.47 -33.15 -30.57
CA ASP A 19 -5.88 -33.31 -30.27
C ASP A 19 -6.67 -32.06 -30.74
N PRO A 20 -7.46 -32.17 -31.82
CA PRO A 20 -8.28 -31.07 -32.32
C PRO A 20 -9.28 -30.52 -31.30
N THR A 21 -9.64 -31.31 -30.28
CA THR A 21 -10.63 -30.99 -29.25
C THR A 21 -10.01 -30.55 -27.92
N CYS A 22 -8.68 -30.38 -27.85
CA CYS A 22 -7.92 -30.15 -26.62
C CYS A 22 -8.29 -28.91 -25.79
N PHE A 23 -9.09 -28.01 -26.35
CA PHE A 23 -9.62 -26.81 -25.72
C PHE A 23 -11.13 -26.71 -25.96
N SER A 24 -11.85 -27.75 -25.52
CA SER A 24 -13.30 -27.90 -25.72
C SER A 24 -14.11 -26.75 -25.10
N THR A 25 -13.61 -26.14 -24.02
CA THR A 25 -14.20 -24.96 -23.39
C THR A 25 -13.14 -23.93 -23.02
N TYR A 26 -13.58 -22.69 -22.78
CA TYR A 26 -12.69 -21.61 -22.32
C TYR A 26 -12.10 -21.91 -20.93
N GLU A 27 -12.84 -22.56 -20.04
CA GLU A 27 -12.35 -22.96 -18.72
C GLU A 27 -11.22 -23.99 -18.82
N VAL A 28 -11.38 -25.00 -19.67
CA VAL A 28 -10.33 -25.99 -19.94
C VAL A 28 -9.10 -25.31 -20.54
N PHE A 29 -9.29 -24.37 -21.48
CA PHE A 29 -8.18 -23.60 -22.03
C PHE A 29 -7.44 -22.78 -20.96
N LYS A 30 -8.15 -22.10 -20.06
CA LYS A 30 -7.53 -21.32 -18.98
C LYS A 30 -6.72 -22.20 -18.03
N GLU A 31 -7.27 -23.34 -17.60
CA GLU A 31 -6.55 -24.24 -16.69
C GLU A 31 -5.32 -24.85 -17.35
N GLU A 32 -5.42 -25.30 -18.61
CA GLU A 32 -4.28 -25.83 -19.36
C GLU A 32 -3.20 -24.77 -19.59
N LEU A 33 -3.60 -23.54 -19.90
CA LEU A 33 -2.67 -22.41 -20.04
C LEU A 33 -1.98 -22.10 -18.72
N ARG A 34 -2.73 -22.12 -17.60
CA ARG A 34 -2.18 -21.95 -16.25
C ARG A 34 -1.18 -23.05 -15.94
N GLN A 35 -1.54 -24.32 -16.14
CA GLN A 35 -0.65 -25.45 -15.88
C GLN A 35 0.64 -25.41 -16.72
N ALA A 36 0.56 -24.96 -17.98
CA ALA A 36 1.71 -24.91 -18.86
C ALA A 36 2.68 -23.76 -18.56
N PHE A 37 2.18 -22.62 -18.06
CA PHE A 37 2.98 -21.39 -17.93
C PHE A 37 3.13 -20.88 -16.51
N GLU A 38 2.35 -21.36 -15.55
CA GLU A 38 2.50 -20.99 -14.15
C GLU A 38 3.76 -21.63 -13.56
N PRO A 39 4.65 -20.84 -12.94
CA PRO A 39 5.82 -21.38 -12.28
C PRO A 39 5.44 -22.40 -11.17
N PRO A 40 6.15 -23.54 -11.02
CA PRO A 40 5.79 -24.57 -10.03
C PRO A 40 5.77 -24.03 -8.61
N GLN A 41 4.71 -24.19 -7.82
CA GLN A 41 4.57 -23.60 -6.47
C GLN A 41 4.45 -22.06 -6.44
N ASN A 42 3.88 -21.45 -7.48
CA ASN A 42 3.66 -19.99 -7.57
C ASN A 42 2.93 -19.41 -6.34
N GLU A 43 1.84 -20.03 -5.89
CA GLU A 43 1.10 -19.54 -4.73
C GLU A 43 1.93 -19.61 -3.43
N PHE A 44 2.70 -20.68 -3.25
CA PHE A 44 3.58 -20.82 -2.08
C PHE A 44 4.64 -19.72 -2.07
N ARG A 45 5.26 -19.44 -3.22
CA ARG A 45 6.22 -18.34 -3.37
C ARG A 45 5.59 -16.99 -3.11
N SER A 46 4.41 -16.72 -3.66
CA SER A 46 3.70 -15.46 -3.46
C SER A 46 3.30 -15.27 -2.00
N ARG A 47 2.89 -16.34 -1.30
CA ARG A 47 2.61 -16.32 0.14
C ARG A 47 3.87 -16.02 0.96
N ALA A 48 4.97 -16.73 0.70
CA ALA A 48 6.22 -16.50 1.41
C ALA A 48 6.71 -15.06 1.22
N GLU A 49 6.71 -14.58 -0.02
CA GLU A 49 7.12 -13.21 -0.32
C GLU A 49 6.19 -12.16 0.31
N PHE A 50 4.88 -12.43 0.37
CA PHE A 50 3.95 -11.55 1.05
C PHE A 50 4.24 -11.47 2.55
N LEU A 51 4.50 -12.61 3.22
CA LEU A 51 4.81 -12.65 4.65
C LEU A 51 6.14 -11.96 5.00
N ASP A 52 7.10 -11.97 4.07
CA ASP A 52 8.38 -11.28 4.18
C ASP A 52 8.37 -9.85 3.61
N LEU A 53 7.18 -9.35 3.21
CA LEU A 53 7.05 -8.08 2.51
C LEU A 53 7.54 -6.90 3.37
N GLN A 54 8.42 -6.08 2.79
CA GLN A 54 8.98 -4.88 3.40
C GLN A 54 8.96 -3.73 2.40
N GLN A 55 8.59 -2.52 2.87
CA GLN A 55 8.57 -1.32 2.04
C GLN A 55 9.98 -0.98 1.55
N GLY A 56 10.98 -1.08 2.43
CA GLY A 56 12.37 -0.75 2.09
C GLY A 56 12.50 0.67 1.52
N LYS A 57 13.06 0.77 0.31
CA LYS A 57 13.27 2.05 -0.39
C LYS A 57 12.09 2.49 -1.27
N HIS A 58 11.05 1.67 -1.38
CA HIS A 58 9.92 1.96 -2.25
C HIS A 58 9.00 3.01 -1.62
N ASP A 59 8.36 3.83 -2.45
CA ASP A 59 7.25 4.68 -2.00
C ASP A 59 6.04 3.82 -1.57
N VAL A 60 5.07 4.43 -0.89
CA VAL A 60 3.92 3.68 -0.34
C VAL A 60 3.06 3.11 -1.46
N HIS A 61 2.97 3.79 -2.60
CA HIS A 61 2.19 3.32 -3.74
C HIS A 61 2.78 2.04 -4.36
N ALA A 62 4.09 2.02 -4.67
CA ALA A 62 4.78 0.85 -5.20
C ALA A 62 4.72 -0.33 -4.21
N TYR A 63 4.86 -0.05 -2.92
CA TYR A 63 4.69 -1.04 -1.86
C TYR A 63 3.27 -1.63 -1.81
N ALA A 64 2.23 -0.79 -1.88
CA ALA A 64 0.84 -1.22 -1.92
C ALA A 64 0.52 -2.07 -3.15
N GLN A 65 1.04 -1.69 -4.32
CA GLN A 65 0.87 -2.49 -5.55
C GLN A 65 1.55 -3.86 -5.43
N ARG A 66 2.74 -3.93 -4.83
CA ARG A 66 3.42 -5.21 -4.52
C ARG A 66 2.55 -6.07 -3.61
N ALA A 67 2.00 -5.50 -2.54
CA ALA A 67 1.11 -6.22 -1.62
C ALA A 67 -0.11 -6.81 -2.34
N ARG A 68 -0.82 -6.00 -3.14
CA ARG A 68 -1.98 -6.44 -3.92
C ARG A 68 -1.63 -7.55 -4.90
N TYR A 69 -0.52 -7.37 -5.62
CA TYR A 69 -0.04 -8.35 -6.59
C TYR A 69 0.21 -9.72 -5.93
N LEU A 70 0.94 -9.74 -4.82
CA LEU A 70 1.26 -10.98 -4.11
C LEU A 70 0.02 -11.67 -3.55
N VAL A 71 -0.93 -10.92 -2.99
CA VAL A 71 -2.21 -11.48 -2.52
C VAL A 71 -3.04 -12.01 -3.68
N SER A 72 -3.04 -11.34 -4.84
CA SER A 72 -3.82 -11.76 -6.02
C SER A 72 -3.34 -13.08 -6.63
N ASN A 73 -2.06 -13.43 -6.44
CA ASN A 73 -1.51 -14.70 -6.90
C ASN A 73 -1.90 -15.89 -6.01
N ILE A 74 -2.53 -15.68 -4.86
CA ILE A 74 -2.88 -16.73 -3.90
C ILE A 74 -4.39 -16.99 -3.98
N VAL A 75 -4.79 -17.93 -4.84
CA VAL A 75 -6.21 -18.14 -5.17
C VAL A 75 -6.80 -19.31 -4.38
N THR A 76 -6.08 -20.43 -4.25
CA THR A 76 -6.68 -21.65 -3.68
C THR A 76 -6.95 -21.57 -2.18
N ASN A 77 -6.03 -20.96 -1.42
CA ASN A 77 -6.10 -20.85 0.03
C ASN A 77 -5.77 -19.42 0.45
N PRO A 78 -6.69 -18.46 0.29
CA PRO A 78 -6.39 -17.05 0.53
C PRO A 78 -5.93 -16.83 1.99
N ILE A 79 -5.01 -15.88 2.17
CA ILE A 79 -4.60 -15.42 3.50
C ILE A 79 -5.81 -14.71 4.15
N ASP A 80 -5.97 -14.84 5.47
CA ASP A 80 -6.98 -14.10 6.21
C ASP A 80 -6.67 -12.59 6.24
N GLU A 81 -7.70 -11.76 6.36
CA GLU A 81 -7.52 -10.29 6.32
C GLU A 81 -6.66 -9.77 7.47
N ALA A 82 -6.75 -10.35 8.67
CA ALA A 82 -5.97 -9.92 9.81
C ALA A 82 -4.46 -10.12 9.54
N THR A 83 -4.07 -11.29 9.04
CA THR A 83 -2.69 -11.56 8.64
C THR A 83 -2.25 -10.62 7.51
N LYS A 84 -3.10 -10.34 6.51
CA LYS A 84 -2.76 -9.38 5.44
C LYS A 84 -2.48 -7.99 5.98
N VAL A 85 -3.36 -7.48 6.84
CA VAL A 85 -3.24 -6.16 7.45
C VAL A 85 -1.97 -6.08 8.29
N VAL A 86 -1.77 -7.04 9.20
CA VAL A 86 -0.61 -7.04 10.11
C VAL A 86 0.70 -7.12 9.33
N THR A 87 0.75 -7.96 8.30
CA THR A 87 1.92 -8.10 7.43
C THR A 87 2.23 -6.78 6.71
N PHE A 88 1.21 -6.17 6.09
CA PHE A 88 1.35 -4.89 5.40
C PHE A 88 1.80 -3.77 6.35
N MET A 89 1.18 -3.65 7.52
CA MET A 89 1.52 -2.64 8.52
C MET A 89 2.92 -2.83 9.10
N LYS A 90 3.31 -4.07 9.40
CA LYS A 90 4.64 -4.40 9.91
C LYS A 90 5.73 -4.08 8.88
N GLY A 91 5.48 -4.36 7.61
CA GLY A 91 6.42 -4.13 6.51
C GLY A 91 6.57 -2.65 6.11
N LEU A 92 5.70 -1.75 6.56
CA LEU A 92 5.89 -0.31 6.32
C LEU A 92 7.16 0.18 7.00
N LYS A 93 7.82 1.16 6.37
CA LYS A 93 8.95 1.87 6.97
C LYS A 93 8.49 2.64 8.20
N ASP A 94 9.35 2.74 9.21
CA ASP A 94 9.04 3.51 10.40
C ASP A 94 8.88 4.99 10.04
N GLY A 95 7.81 5.61 10.55
CA GLY A 95 7.43 6.97 10.21
C GLY A 95 5.93 7.22 10.37
N PRO A 96 5.44 8.42 10.00
CA PRO A 96 4.09 8.85 10.35
C PRO A 96 3.00 7.97 9.72
N VAL A 97 3.20 7.48 8.49
CA VAL A 97 2.27 6.55 7.83
C VAL A 97 2.06 5.28 8.67
N LYS A 98 3.16 4.63 9.09
CA LYS A 98 3.08 3.43 9.93
C LYS A 98 2.43 3.75 11.27
N THR A 99 2.86 4.82 11.93
CA THR A 99 2.30 5.26 13.22
C THR A 99 0.80 5.53 13.13
N TYR A 100 0.34 6.16 12.05
CA TYR A 100 -1.07 6.44 11.82
C TYR A 100 -1.89 5.14 11.68
N LEU A 101 -1.42 4.19 10.88
CA LEU A 101 -2.11 2.90 10.71
C LEU A 101 -2.21 2.09 12.01
N PHE A 102 -1.20 2.13 12.88
CA PHE A 102 -1.25 1.48 14.20
C PHE A 102 -2.20 2.17 15.19
N ARG A 103 -2.72 3.36 14.87
CA ARG A 103 -3.77 4.03 15.64
C ARG A 103 -5.16 3.72 15.11
N GLU A 104 -5.32 3.67 13.79
CA GLU A 104 -6.62 3.46 13.14
C GLU A 104 -7.07 2.00 13.12
N TYR A 105 -6.15 1.03 13.22
CA TYR A 105 -6.46 -0.41 13.19
C TYR A 105 -7.41 -0.82 12.04
N PRO A 106 -6.98 -0.70 10.77
CA PRO A 106 -7.79 -1.10 9.63
C PRO A 106 -8.16 -2.59 9.67
N SER A 107 -9.40 -2.92 9.28
CA SER A 107 -9.91 -4.31 9.28
C SER A 107 -9.60 -5.12 8.02
N THR A 108 -9.13 -4.47 6.95
CA THR A 108 -8.84 -5.11 5.65
C THR A 108 -7.57 -4.56 5.03
N LEU A 109 -6.93 -5.33 4.13
CA LEU A 109 -5.74 -4.85 3.43
C LEU A 109 -6.02 -3.58 2.60
N GLU A 110 -7.16 -3.52 1.93
CA GLU A 110 -7.52 -2.36 1.10
C GLU A 110 -7.79 -1.10 1.91
N SER A 111 -8.40 -1.22 3.10
CA SER A 111 -8.53 -0.08 4.01
C SER A 111 -7.17 0.37 4.54
N ALA A 112 -6.27 -0.56 4.88
CA ALA A 112 -4.90 -0.22 5.27
C ALA A 112 -4.14 0.52 4.15
N ILE A 113 -4.25 0.05 2.91
CA ILE A 113 -3.62 0.71 1.74
C ILE A 113 -4.20 2.12 1.53
N THR A 114 -5.53 2.26 1.60
CA THR A 114 -6.21 3.56 1.40
C THR A 114 -5.76 4.57 2.44
N LEU A 115 -5.74 4.18 3.72
CA LEU A 115 -5.24 5.03 4.81
C LEU A 115 -3.76 5.38 4.62
N ALA A 116 -2.93 4.43 4.18
CA ALA A 116 -1.51 4.66 3.98
C ALA A 116 -1.26 5.67 2.84
N MET A 117 -2.02 5.57 1.74
CA MET A 117 -1.96 6.51 0.62
C MET A 117 -2.44 7.91 1.04
N GLN A 118 -3.54 7.99 1.80
CA GLN A 118 -4.07 9.24 2.31
C GLN A 118 -3.07 9.94 3.23
N GLU A 119 -2.47 9.21 4.16
CA GLU A 119 -1.49 9.78 5.09
C GLU A 119 -0.21 10.20 4.37
N GLU A 120 0.30 9.41 3.41
CA GLU A 120 1.43 9.85 2.60
C GLU A 120 1.14 11.16 1.86
N PHE A 121 -0.07 11.29 1.31
CA PHE A 121 -0.51 12.50 0.65
C PHE A 121 -0.58 13.69 1.61
N SER A 122 -1.21 13.53 2.78
CA SER A 122 -1.29 14.54 3.84
C SER A 122 0.10 15.04 4.26
N LEU A 123 1.06 14.12 4.45
CA LEU A 123 2.44 14.47 4.79
C LEU A 123 3.15 15.26 3.70
N ARG A 124 2.92 14.90 2.43
CA ARG A 124 3.48 15.64 1.29
C ARG A 124 2.90 17.05 1.21
N GLN A 125 1.59 17.21 1.44
CA GLN A 125 0.96 18.52 1.50
C GLN A 125 1.50 19.38 2.66
N ALA A 126 1.58 18.82 3.86
CA ALA A 126 2.10 19.54 5.03
C ALA A 126 3.53 20.07 4.81
N LYS A 127 4.39 19.28 4.17
CA LYS A 127 5.76 19.70 3.81
C LYS A 127 5.78 20.85 2.81
N LEU A 128 4.85 20.90 1.86
CA LEU A 128 4.75 22.02 0.92
C LEU A 128 4.34 23.32 1.62
N HIS A 129 3.42 23.24 2.59
CA HIS A 129 2.99 24.41 3.36
C HIS A 129 4.05 24.97 4.31
N VAL A 130 4.97 24.14 4.81
CA VAL A 130 6.11 24.59 5.65
C VAL A 130 7.20 25.30 4.82
N ASN A 131 7.33 24.97 3.54
CA ASN A 131 8.32 25.57 2.63
C ASN A 131 7.87 26.91 2.00
N VAL A 132 6.68 27.41 2.34
CA VAL A 132 6.29 28.77 2.00
C VAL A 132 7.04 29.72 2.93
N PRO A 133 7.75 30.75 2.43
CA PRO A 133 8.35 31.77 3.29
C PRO A 133 7.28 32.30 4.23
N ARG A 134 7.49 32.15 5.55
CA ARG A 134 6.68 32.88 6.52
C ARG A 134 6.67 34.35 6.08
N PRO A 135 5.50 34.99 5.90
CA PRO A 135 5.47 36.43 5.82
C PRO A 135 6.25 36.94 7.02
N MET A 136 7.25 37.79 6.77
CA MET A 136 8.05 38.43 7.82
C MET A 136 7.13 38.84 8.97
N PRO A 137 7.52 38.65 10.25
CA PRO A 137 6.76 39.20 11.35
C PRO A 137 6.57 40.69 11.05
N ARG A 138 5.32 41.10 10.82
CA ARG A 138 4.99 42.52 10.65
C ARG A 138 5.56 43.21 11.88
N PRO A 139 6.35 44.29 11.75
CA PRO A 139 6.92 44.96 12.91
C PRO A 139 5.77 45.24 13.88
N THR A 140 5.88 44.64 15.07
CA THR A 140 4.95 44.86 16.15
C THR A 140 5.01 46.35 16.46
N VAL A 141 4.01 47.09 15.99
CA VAL A 141 3.74 48.42 16.51
C VAL A 141 3.47 48.19 17.98
N LYS A 142 4.42 48.59 18.83
CA LYS A 142 4.23 48.65 20.28
C LYS A 142 2.91 49.39 20.51
N PRO A 143 1.91 48.80 21.20
CA PRO A 143 0.80 49.58 21.69
C PRO A 143 1.39 50.54 22.73
N THR A 144 1.57 51.80 22.35
CA THR A 144 1.85 52.87 23.30
C THR A 144 0.59 53.07 24.14
N GLY A 145 0.66 52.68 25.40
CA GLY A 145 -0.30 53.09 26.44
C GLY A 145 -1.49 52.15 26.65
N GLY A 146 -1.24 50.95 27.17
CA GLY A 146 -2.24 50.20 27.93
C GLY A 146 -1.90 50.24 29.42
N PRO A 147 -2.88 50.22 30.35
CA PRO A 147 -2.61 50.22 31.78
C PRO A 147 -1.76 49.01 32.17
N GLU A 148 -0.76 49.24 33.02
CA GLU A 148 0.14 48.21 33.53
C GLU A 148 -0.66 47.13 34.29
N PRO A 149 -0.46 45.83 34.01
CA PRO A 149 -1.16 44.76 34.71
C PRO A 149 -0.75 44.75 36.20
N MET A 150 -1.74 44.63 37.08
CA MET A 150 -1.53 44.59 38.52
C MET A 150 -0.73 43.34 38.92
N ASP A 151 0.39 43.53 39.62
CA ASP A 151 1.28 42.46 40.05
C ASP A 151 0.67 41.72 41.27
N LEU A 152 0.30 40.45 41.09
CA LEU A 152 -0.42 39.63 42.09
C LEU A 152 0.53 38.79 42.98
N SER A 153 1.83 39.09 42.94
CA SER A 153 2.89 38.31 43.60
C SER A 153 2.90 38.41 45.13
N SER A 154 2.02 39.21 45.75
CA SER A 154 1.91 39.35 47.21
C SER A 154 0.61 38.84 47.84
N ALA A 155 -0.23 38.10 47.11
CA ALA A 155 -1.43 37.51 47.70
C ALA A 155 -1.06 36.33 48.63
N THR A 156 -0.97 36.61 49.93
CA THR A 156 -0.86 35.59 50.96
C THR A 156 -2.25 34.98 51.17
N ALA A 157 -2.39 33.67 50.95
CA ALA A 157 -3.61 32.94 51.27
C ALA A 157 -3.81 32.91 52.79
N ALA A 158 -4.97 33.38 53.24
CA ALA A 158 -5.43 33.24 54.62
C ALA A 158 -6.13 31.89 54.83
#